data_AF-A0A5M6IRS8-F1
#
_entry.id   AF-A0A5M6IRS8-F1
#
_cell.length_a   1.000
_cell.length_b   1.000
_cell.length_c   1.000
_cell.angle_alpha   90.00
_cell.angle_beta   90.00
_cell.angle_gamma   90.00
#
_symmetry.space_group_name_H-M   'P 1'
#
loop_
_entity.id
_entity.type
_entity.pdbx_description
1 polymer ?
#
loop_
_entity_poly.entity_id
_entity_poly.type
_entity_poly.pdbx_seq_one_letter_code
_entity_poly.pdbx_strand_id
1 'polypeptide(L)' 'MTEADYARKLTELDQLLNDPDVPMQAARVWSLLAELSEQQTTATVAPTPE' A
#
# COMPACT_ATOMS: atom_id res chain seq x y z
N MET A 1 -8.20 3.40 7.40
CA MET A 1 -8.56 2.52 6.28
C MET A 1 -8.91 1.17 6.84
N THR A 2 -9.80 0.43 6.17
CA THR A 2 -10.05 -0.97 6.54
C THR A 2 -8.96 -1.87 5.95
N GLU A 3 -8.77 -3.08 6.48
CA GLU A 3 -7.86 -4.07 5.88
C GLU A 3 -8.22 -4.37 4.41
N ALA A 4 -9.51 -4.26 4.05
CA ALA A 4 -9.96 -4.43 2.67
C ALA A 4 -9.47 -3.31 1.74
N ASP A 5 -9.44 -2.07 2.21
CA ASP A 5 -8.86 -0.94 1.47
C ASP A 5 -7.35 -1.12 1.27
N TYR A 6 -6.65 -1.62 2.30
CA TYR A 6 -5.22 -1.89 2.24
C TYR A 6 -4.91 -2.98 1.21
N ALA A 7 -5.63 -4.10 1.25
CA ALA A 7 -5.47 -5.20 0.29
C ALA A 7 -5.73 -4.73 -1.15
N ARG A 8 -6.75 -3.90 -1.36
CA ARG A 8 -7.08 -3.35 -2.69
C ARG A 8 -5.96 -2.44 -3.22
N LYS A 9 -5.41 -1.58 -2.38
CA LYS A 9 -4.27 -0.72 -2.73
C LYS A 9 -3.02 -1.53 -3.05
N LEU A 10 -2.77 -2.62 -2.34
CA LEU A 10 -1.64 -3.52 -2.60
C LEU A 10 -1.77 -4.20 -3.97
N THR A 11 -2.98 -4.66 -4.32
CA THR A 11 -3.27 -5.22 -5.67
C THR A 11 -3.08 -4.17 -6.77
N GLU A 12 -3.50 -2.93 -6.54
CA GLU A 12 -3.35 -1.84 -7.50
C GLU A 12 -1.87 -1.48 -7.72
N LEU A 13 -1.06 -1.49 -6.65
CA LEU A 13 0.40 -1.31 -6.72
C LEU A 13 1.10 -2.44 -7.47
N ASP A 14 0.71 -3.69 -7.20
CA ASP A 14 1.24 -4.88 -7.89
C ASP A 14 0.97 -4.79 -9.40
N GLN A 15 -0.26 -4.44 -9.78
CA GLN A 15 -0.65 -4.29 -11.18
C GLN A 15 0.11 -3.15 -11.86
N LEU A 16 0.31 -2.01 -11.20
CA LEU A 16 1.10 -0.89 -11.73
C LEU A 16 2.58 -1.21 -11.94
N LEU A 17 3.13 -2.17 -11.20
CA LEU A 17 4.55 -2.56 -11.28
C LEU A 17 4.77 -3.73 -12.24
N ASN A 18 3.84 -4.69 -12.28
CA ASN A 18 3.99 -5.95 -13.00
C ASN A 18 3.24 -5.99 -14.34
N ASP A 19 2.32 -5.07 -14.60
CA ASP A 19 1.53 -5.06 -15.83
C ASP A 19 2.20 -4.18 -16.89
N PRO A 20 2.72 -4.76 -18.00
CA PRO A 20 3.38 -4.00 -19.06
C PRO A 20 2.40 -3.20 -19.93
N ASP A 21 1.09 -3.47 -19.83
CA ASP A 21 0.04 -2.72 -20.52
C ASP A 21 -0.31 -1.43 -19.75
N VAL A 22 -0.01 -1.39 -18.44
CA VAL A 22 -0.20 -0.21 -17.61
C VAL A 22 1.03 0.69 -17.71
N PRO A 23 0.87 1.96 -18.15
CA PRO A 23 1.99 2.89 -18.13
C PRO A 23 2.44 3.08 -16.68
N MET A 24 3.70 2.76 -16.41
CA MET A 24 4.29 2.83 -15.08
C MET A 24 4.27 4.28 -14.57
N GLN A 25 3.25 4.61 -13.79
CA GLN A 25 3.06 5.93 -13.19
C GLN A 25 3.86 6.02 -11.90
N ALA A 26 5.16 6.31 -12.01
CA ALA A 26 6.07 6.37 -10.87
C ALA A 26 5.53 7.24 -9.72
N ALA A 27 4.96 8.42 -10.02
CA ALA A 27 4.36 9.29 -9.00
C ALA A 27 3.20 8.62 -8.23
N ARG A 28 2.41 7.79 -8.92
CA ARG A 28 1.28 7.08 -8.34
C ARG A 28 1.73 5.90 -7.50
N VAL A 29 2.75 5.17 -7.95
CA VAL A 29 3.45 4.11 -7.21
C VAL A 29 4.02 4.65 -5.90
N TRP A 30 4.75 5.77 -5.94
CA TRP A 30 5.32 6.40 -4.74
C TRP A 30 4.25 6.93 -3.78
N SER A 31 3.14 7.47 -4.28
CA SER A 31 2.02 7.91 -3.44
C SER A 31 1.32 6.73 -2.75
N LEU A 32 1.07 5.65 -3.48
CA LEU A 32 0.49 4.41 -2.94
C LEU A 32 1.39 3.78 -1.87
N LEU A 33 2.70 3.72 -2.11
CA LEU A 33 3.67 3.22 -1.15
C LEU A 33 3.73 4.07 0.12
N ALA A 34 3.70 5.40 0.00
CA ALA A 34 3.68 6.29 1.15
C ALA A 34 2.45 6.04 2.03
N GLU A 35 1.26 6.01 1.42
CA GLU A 35 0.02 5.75 2.16
C GLU A 35 0.00 4.36 2.82
N LEU A 36 0.51 3.32 2.15
CA LEU A 36 0.60 1.97 2.71
C LEU A 36 1.62 1.89 3.85
N SER A 37 2.75 2.59 3.74
CA SER A 37 3.79 2.61 4.77
C SER A 37 3.32 3.28 6.05
N GLU A 38 2.59 4.41 5.95
CA GLU A 38 2.00 5.09 7.11
C GLU A 38 1.02 4.18 7.86
N GLN A 39 0.28 3.35 7.13
CA GLN A 39 -0.66 2.37 7.69
C GLN A 39 0.07 1.24 8.42
N GLN A 40 1.15 0.66 7.84
CA GLN A 40 1.92 -0.39 8.51
C GLN A 40 2.57 0.08 9.81
N THR A 41 3.05 1.32 9.87
CA THR A 41 3.58 1.90 11.11
C THR A 41 2.51 1.95 12.20
N THR A 42 1.25 2.24 11.84
CA THR A 42 0.14 2.23 12.83
C THR A 42 -0.31 0.83 13.22
N ALA A 43 -0.25 -0.15 12.31
CA ALA A 43 -0.66 -1.53 12.60
C ALA A 43 0.37 -2.31 13.45
N THR A 44 1.66 -1.99 13.32
CA THR A 44 2.72 -2.67 14.08
C THR A 44 2.92 -2.13 15.50
N VAL A 45 2.39 -0.94 15.81
CA VAL A 45 2.41 -0.34 17.16
C VAL A 45 1.09 -0.62 17.88
N ALA A 46 0.68 -1.89 17.95
CA ALA A 46 -0.20 -2.33 19.02
C ALA A 46 0.70 -2.70 20.21
N PRO A 47 0.74 -1.92 21.31
CA PRO A 47 1.50 -2.31 22.49
C PRO A 47 0.87 -3.58 23.06
N THR A 48 1.63 -4.66 23.07
CA THR A 48 1.36 -5.82 23.92
C THR A 48 1.13 -5.30 25.35
N PRO A 49 -0.06 -5.44 25.95
CA PRO A 49 -0.19 -5.20 27.37
C PRO A 49 0.61 -6.28 28.11
N GLU A 50 1.40 -5.80 29.07
CA GLU A 50 2.21 -6.55 30.03
C GLU A 50 1.46 -7.70 30.73
#